data_AF-X1N4V9-F1
#
_entry.id   AF-X1N4V9-F1
#
_cell.length_a   1.000
_cell.length_b   1.000
_cell.length_c   1.000
_cell.angle_alpha   90.00
_cell.angle_beta   90.00
_cell.angle_gamma   90.00
#
_symmetry.space_group_name_H-M   'P 1'
#
loop_
_entity.id
_entity.type
_entity.pdbx_description
1 polymer ?
#
loop_
_entity_poly.entity_id
_entity_poly.type
_entity_poly.pdbx_seq_one_letter_code
_entity_poly.pdbx_strand_id
1 'polypeptide(L)' 'MTEAMKVKVTIQSQQLSKEDLRTLIQSIRDCEQKSFPDKEIAIWVDAPELTSAEASEILASIKPPYTGVGATLRMSLGWR' A
#
# COMPACT_ATOMS: atom_id res chain seq x y z
N MET A 1 8.11 16.87 22.66
CA MET A 1 7.33 15.86 21.94
C MET A 1 6.85 16.52 20.66
N THR A 2 7.46 16.22 19.53
CA THR A 2 7.03 16.78 18.24
C THR A 2 5.77 16.04 17.84
N GLU A 3 4.64 16.75 17.70
CA GLU A 3 3.41 16.12 17.23
C GLU A 3 3.65 15.58 15.82
N ALA A 4 3.44 14.28 15.64
CA ALA A 4 3.51 13.66 14.33
C ALA A 4 2.32 14.14 13.50
N MET A 5 2.59 14.78 12.37
CA MET A 5 1.55 15.25 11.46
C MET A 5 0.82 14.05 10.85
N LYS A 6 -0.51 14.03 10.99
CA LYS A 6 -1.35 13.03 10.33
C LYS A 6 -1.74 13.52 8.94
N VAL A 7 -1.26 12.83 7.90
CA VAL A 7 -1.58 13.11 6.50
C VAL A 7 -2.38 11.94 5.93
N LYS A 8 -3.46 12.20 5.19
CA LYS A 8 -4.23 11.20 4.44
C LYS A 8 -4.20 11.53 2.96
N VAL A 9 -3.74 10.60 2.14
CA VAL A 9 -3.74 10.69 0.67
C VAL A 9 -4.62 9.57 0.13
N THR A 10 -5.53 9.89 -0.79
CA THR A 10 -6.41 8.90 -1.45
C THR A 10 -6.14 8.93 -2.95
N ILE A 11 -5.86 7.77 -3.53
CA ILE A 11 -5.74 7.58 -4.98
C ILE A 11 -6.94 6.71 -5.42
N GLN A 12 -7.72 7.20 -6.38
CA GLN A 12 -8.86 6.47 -6.94
C GLN A 12 -8.69 6.36 -8.46
N SER A 13 -8.87 5.16 -8.99
CA SER A 13 -8.87 4.92 -10.44
C SER A 13 -9.84 3.79 -10.77
N GLN A 14 -10.54 3.93 -11.90
CA GLN A 14 -11.39 2.88 -12.48
C GLN A 14 -10.69 2.17 -13.65
N GLN A 15 -9.43 2.50 -13.91
CA GLN A 15 -8.68 2.07 -15.09
C GLN A 15 -7.47 1.21 -14.75
N LEU A 16 -7.06 1.16 -13.48
CA LEU A 16 -5.90 0.36 -13.08
C LEU A 16 -6.25 -1.13 -13.16
N SER A 17 -5.44 -1.88 -13.89
CA SER A 17 -5.46 -3.33 -13.81
C SER A 17 -4.81 -3.82 -12.51
N LYS A 18 -4.92 -5.13 -12.25
CA LYS A 18 -4.20 -5.78 -11.14
C LYS A 18 -2.68 -5.55 -11.20
N GLU A 19 -2.11 -5.58 -12.40
CA GLU A 19 -0.67 -5.36 -12.60
C GLU A 19 -0.28 -3.90 -12.39
N ASP A 20 -1.12 -2.95 -12.82
CA ASP A 20 -0.87 -1.53 -12.59
C ASP A 20 -0.98 -1.20 -11.11
N LEU A 21 -1.93 -1.80 -10.39
CA LEU A 21 -2.05 -1.66 -8.94
C LEU A 21 -0.79 -2.17 -8.22
N ARG A 22 -0.29 -3.35 -8.62
CA ARG A 22 0.98 -3.89 -8.09
C ARG A 22 2.13 -2.91 -8.36
N THR A 23 2.24 -2.41 -9.59
CA THR A 23 3.27 -1.44 -10.01
C THR A 23 3.18 -0.14 -9.20
N LEU A 24 1.97 0.36 -8.96
CA LEU A 24 1.73 1.56 -8.16
C LEU A 24 2.18 1.36 -6.72
N ILE A 25 1.79 0.26 -6.08
CA ILE A 25 2.18 -0.05 -4.70
C ILE A 25 3.70 -0.21 -4.58
N GLN A 26 4.33 -0.87 -5.55
CA GLN A 26 5.79 -1.03 -5.60
C GLN A 26 6.48 0.33 -5.74
N SER A 27 5.97 1.21 -6.62
CA SER A 27 6.52 2.55 -6.80
C SER A 27 6.43 3.41 -5.54
N ILE A 28 5.32 3.28 -4.79
CA ILE A 28 5.18 3.95 -3.49
C ILE A 28 6.24 3.39 -2.53
N ARG A 29 6.38 2.06 -2.45
CA ARG A 29 7.37 1.43 -1.57
C ARG A 29 8.80 1.87 -1.87
N ASP A 30 9.18 1.94 -3.13
CA ASP A 30 10.50 2.40 -3.55
C ASP A 30 10.74 3.86 -3.16
N CYS A 31 9.71 4.71 -3.30
CA CYS A 31 9.76 6.11 -2.88
C CYS A 31 9.93 6.25 -1.36
N GLU A 32 9.19 5.46 -0.57
CA GLU A 32 9.31 5.42 0.89
C GLU A 32 10.73 5.05 1.31
N GLN A 33 11.27 3.95 0.78
CA GLN A 33 12.60 3.45 1.14
C GLN A 33 13.70 4.44 0.75
N LYS A 34 13.54 5.13 -0.38
CA LYS A 34 14.51 6.12 -0.84
C LYS A 34 14.47 7.42 -0.05
N SER A 35 13.28 7.93 0.24
CA SER A 35 13.08 9.30 0.74
C SER A 35 12.92 9.34 2.26
N PHE A 36 12.38 8.28 2.85
CA PHE A 36 11.97 8.21 4.24
C PHE A 36 12.35 6.86 4.89
N PRO A 37 13.62 6.42 4.82
CA PRO A 37 14.03 5.09 5.26
C PRO A 37 13.75 4.81 6.75
N ASP A 38 13.73 5.86 7.58
CA ASP A 38 13.52 5.76 9.04
C ASP A 38 12.07 6.13 9.46
N LYS A 39 11.14 6.29 8.51
CA LYS A 39 9.76 6.67 8.82
C LYS A 39 8.81 5.50 8.69
N GLU A 40 7.89 5.42 9.63
CA GLU A 40 6.80 4.46 9.56
C GLU A 40 5.65 5.01 8.70
N ILE A 41 5.42 4.39 7.54
CA ILE A 41 4.38 4.80 6.60
C ILE A 41 3.39 3.64 6.43
N ALA A 42 2.11 3.90 6.69
CA ALA A 42 1.05 2.94 6.48
C ALA A 42 0.27 3.30 5.20
N ILE A 43 0.05 2.30 4.35
CA ILE A 43 -0.76 2.42 3.14
C ILE A 43 -2.04 1.61 3.33
N TRP A 44 -3.16 2.24 2.98
CA TRP A 44 -4.44 1.55 2.85
C TRP A 44 -4.84 1.52 1.38
N VAL A 45 -5.10 0.34 0.84
CA VAL A 45 -5.60 0.15 -0.51
C VAL A 45 -6.98 -0.46 -0.42
N ASP A 46 -7.97 0.19 -1.03
CA ASP A 46 -9.31 -0.36 -1.18
C ASP A 46 -9.49 -0.78 -2.63
N ALA A 47 -9.68 -2.08 -2.85
CA ALA A 47 -9.79 -2.68 -4.18
C ALA A 47 -10.87 -3.78 -4.14
N PRO A 48 -12.16 -3.39 -4.11
CA PRO A 48 -13.28 -4.31 -3.92
C PRO A 48 -13.43 -5.34 -5.06
N GLU A 49 -12.81 -5.10 -6.20
CA GLU A 49 -12.80 -6.00 -7.35
C GLU A 49 -11.82 -7.18 -7.19
N LEU A 50 -10.90 -7.13 -6.23
CA LEU A 50 -9.96 -8.21 -5.96
C LEU A 50 -10.53 -9.26 -5.01
N THR A 51 -10.14 -10.51 -5.21
CA THR A 51 -10.34 -11.56 -4.21
C THR A 51 -9.24 -11.51 -3.13
N SER A 52 -9.48 -12.16 -1.99
CA SER A 52 -8.48 -12.27 -0.91
C SER A 52 -7.17 -12.92 -1.35
N ALA A 53 -7.25 -13.89 -2.27
CA ALA A 53 -6.07 -14.57 -2.80
C ALA A 53 -5.25 -13.63 -3.67
N GLU A 54 -5.90 -12.87 -4.56
CA GLU A 54 -5.23 -11.91 -5.44
C GLU A 54 -4.62 -10.75 -4.66
N ALA A 55 -5.33 -10.23 -3.66
CA ALA A 55 -4.80 -9.24 -2.75
C ALA A 55 -3.54 -9.78 -2.05
N SER A 56 -3.60 -10.98 -1.48
CA SER A 56 -2.45 -11.62 -0.82
C SER A 56 -1.25 -11.82 -1.76
N GLU A 57 -1.51 -12.19 -3.02
CA GLU A 57 -0.48 -12.34 -4.04
C GLU A 57 0.21 -11.00 -4.36
N ILE A 58 -0.57 -9.92 -4.51
CA ILE A 58 -0.01 -8.57 -4.71
C ILE A 58 0.85 -8.19 -3.50
N LEU A 59 0.33 -8.35 -2.29
CA LEU A 59 1.07 -8.02 -1.05
C LEU A 59 2.39 -8.78 -0.95
N ALA A 60 2.38 -10.09 -1.23
CA ALA A 60 3.57 -10.92 -1.18
C ALA A 60 4.62 -10.55 -2.25
N SER A 61 4.17 -9.95 -3.37
CA SER A 61 5.02 -9.55 -4.47
C SER A 61 5.82 -8.26 -4.23
N ILE A 62 5.37 -7.37 -3.34
CA ILE A 62 6.02 -6.08 -3.07
C ILE A 62 7.36 -6.26 -2.35
N LYS A 63 8.39 -5.51 -2.77
CA LYS A 63 9.76 -5.56 -2.21
C LYS A 63 10.29 -4.16 -1.83
N PRO A 64 10.99 -4.00 -0.68
CA PRO A 64 10.97 -4.92 0.44
C PRO A 64 9.54 -5.05 1.00
N PRO A 65 9.17 -6.24 1.53
CA PRO A 65 7.82 -6.48 2.00
C PRO A 65 7.40 -5.48 3.07
N TYR A 66 6.10 -5.19 3.13
CA TYR A 66 5.51 -4.49 4.26
C TYR A 66 5.48 -5.44 5.47
N THR A 67 6.45 -5.29 6.37
CA THR A 67 6.51 -5.99 7.66
C THR A 67 6.34 -4.96 8.78
N GLY A 68 5.44 -5.21 9.75
CA GLY A 68 5.38 -4.38 10.97
C GLY A 68 6.73 -4.46 11.67
N VAL A 69 7.47 -3.38 11.92
CA VAL A 69 7.13 -2.21 12.77
C VAL A 69 7.39 -0.87 12.05
N GLY A 70 7.55 -0.88 10.72
CA GLY A 70 7.99 0.30 9.96
C GLY A 70 7.19 0.60 8.70
N ALA A 71 6.28 -0.27 8.26
CA ALA A 71 5.28 0.07 7.27
C ALA A 71 4.18 -1.00 7.25
N THR A 72 2.91 -0.58 7.14
CA THR A 72 1.77 -1.50 7.11
C THR A 72 0.94 -1.24 5.86
N LEU A 73 0.83 -2.24 4.99
CA LEU A 73 -0.11 -2.24 3.88
C LEU A 73 -1.34 -3.07 4.25
N ARG A 74 -2.52 -2.46 4.20
CA ARG A 74 -3.81 -3.15 4.38
C ARG A 74 -4.63 -3.05 3.12
N MET A 75 -5.20 -4.18 2.71
CA MET A 75 -6.17 -4.25 1.63
C MET A 75 -7.55 -4.52 2.20
N SER A 76 -8.51 -3.63 1.94
CA SER A 76 -9.92 -3.93 2.15
C SER A 76 -10.53 -4.51 0.88
N LEU A 77 -11.26 -5.60 1.06
CA LEU A 77 -12.20 -6.12 0.09
C LEU A 77 -13.55 -5.62 0.56
N GLY A 78 -14.19 -4.74 -0.21
CA GLY A 78 -15.44 -4.11 0.20
C GLY A 78 -16.48 -5.14 0.64
N TRP A 79 -17.24 -4.83 1.70
CA TRP A 79 -18.45 -5.59 2.03
C TRP A 79 -19.51 -5.29 0.96
N ARG A 80 -19.82 -6.27 0.11
CA ARG A 80 -21.05 -6.33 -0.68
C ARG A 80 -21.80 -7.61 -0.31
#